data_AF-A0A9D9K800-F1
#
_entry.id   AF-A0A9D9K800-F1
#
_cell.length_a   1.000
_cell.length_b   1.000
_cell.length_c   1.000
_cell.angle_alpha   90.00
_cell.angle_beta   90.00
_cell.angle_gamma   90.00
#
_symmetry.space_group_name_H-M   'P 1'
#
loop_
_entity.id
_entity.type
_entity.pdbx_description
1 polymer ?
#
loop_
_entity_poly.entity_id
_entity_poly.type
_entity_poly.pdbx_seq_one_letter_code
_entity_poly.pdbx_strand_id
1 'polypeptide(L)'
;MSNPDALRATNLREAYRLCDVQPLSGENLKRYYVDLAEVRNIESVDRVVLELDLKEPGEFGAVLFTGHRGCGKSTELKRIQGQLEHQYHTIYIEADEEIDLNDANYTDIYLVILHQLERELRRLGMHFDTKLLHSFEQWFKEITAESEATRQFTSNGTEPKTSSKTSSIWEFPNRNLSLLG
;
A
#
# COMPACT_ATOMS: atom_id res chain seq x y z
N MET A 1 -10.92 -32.61 -10.85
CA MET A 1 -9.50 -32.20 -10.85
C MET A 1 -9.19 -31.72 -12.26
N SER A 2 -9.10 -30.40 -12.45
CA SER A 2 -8.80 -29.79 -13.75
C SER A 2 -7.31 -29.94 -14.06
N ASN A 3 -6.99 -30.43 -15.26
CA ASN A 3 -5.62 -30.62 -15.73
C ASN A 3 -4.83 -29.29 -15.69
N PRO A 4 -3.71 -29.19 -14.96
CA PRO A 4 -2.91 -27.96 -14.89
C PRO A 4 -2.31 -27.54 -16.25
N ASP A 5 -2.14 -28.46 -17.20
CA ASP A 5 -1.64 -28.16 -18.55
C ASP A 5 -2.72 -27.59 -19.50
N ALA A 6 -4.00 -27.57 -19.12
CA ALA A 6 -5.09 -27.12 -20.00
C ALA A 6 -5.10 -25.60 -20.25
N LEU A 7 -4.29 -24.82 -19.53
CA LEU A 7 -4.25 -23.35 -19.62
C LEU A 7 -2.90 -22.80 -20.13
N ARG A 8 -1.95 -23.67 -20.49
CA ARG A 8 -0.70 -23.23 -21.12
C ARG A 8 -0.97 -22.85 -22.57
N ALA A 9 -0.59 -21.63 -22.94
CA ALA A 9 -0.69 -21.18 -24.33
C ALA A 9 0.14 -22.07 -25.25
N THR A 10 -0.47 -22.58 -26.31
CA THR A 10 0.21 -23.38 -27.34
C THR A 10 0.54 -22.56 -28.60
N ASN A 11 -0.05 -21.37 -28.72
CA ASN A 11 0.18 -20.44 -29.83
C ASN A 11 0.23 -18.99 -29.34
N LEU A 12 0.76 -18.11 -30.19
CA LEU A 12 0.96 -16.68 -29.87
C LEU A 12 -0.36 -15.96 -29.55
N ARG A 13 -1.46 -16.34 -30.20
CA ARG A 13 -2.77 -15.73 -29.95
C ARG A 13 -3.29 -16.08 -28.56
N GLU A 14 -3.13 -17.33 -28.13
CA GLU A 14 -3.42 -17.76 -26.77
C GLU A 14 -2.50 -17.07 -25.77
N ALA A 15 -1.19 -16.98 -26.07
CA ALA A 15 -0.23 -16.32 -25.22
C ALA A 15 -0.60 -14.85 -24.99
N TYR A 16 -0.98 -14.12 -26.05
CA TYR A 16 -1.45 -12.73 -25.93
C TYR A 16 -2.71 -12.59 -25.07
N ARG A 17 -3.62 -13.57 -25.13
CA ARG A 17 -4.85 -13.55 -24.32
C ARG A 17 -4.62 -13.92 -22.85
N LEU A 18 -3.62 -14.77 -22.59
CA LEU A 18 -3.31 -15.28 -21.26
C LEU A 18 -2.28 -14.43 -20.51
N CYS A 19 -1.41 -13.72 -21.24
CA CYS A 19 -0.43 -12.80 -20.66
C CYS A 19 -1.10 -11.48 -20.27
N ASP A 20 -1.48 -11.38 -19.01
CA ASP A 20 -1.78 -10.12 -18.36
C ASP A 20 -0.48 -9.48 -17.83
N VAL A 21 -0.37 -8.15 -17.93
CA VAL A 21 0.77 -7.38 -17.41
C VAL A 21 0.60 -7.03 -15.93
N GLN A 22 -0.51 -7.43 -15.32
CA GLN A 22 -0.75 -7.26 -13.89
C GLN A 22 0.14 -8.18 -13.04
N PRO A 23 0.42 -7.79 -11.79
CA PRO A 23 1.16 -8.64 -10.86
C PRO A 23 0.45 -9.98 -10.66
N LEU A 24 1.20 -11.09 -10.65
CA LEU A 24 0.61 -12.40 -10.38
C LEU A 24 0.08 -12.43 -8.95
N SER A 25 -1.12 -12.98 -8.78
CA SER A 25 -1.79 -13.09 -7.48
C SER A 25 -2.58 -14.39 -7.38
N GLY A 26 -2.90 -14.78 -6.14
CA GLY A 26 -3.75 -15.93 -5.82
C GLY A 26 -3.36 -17.20 -6.56
N GLU A 27 -4.29 -17.74 -7.33
CA GLU A 27 -4.09 -18.99 -8.07
C GLU A 27 -3.13 -18.85 -9.25
N ASN A 28 -3.08 -17.68 -9.90
CA ASN A 28 -2.14 -17.41 -10.98
C ASN A 28 -0.69 -17.35 -10.47
N LEU A 29 -0.49 -16.82 -9.25
CA LEU A 29 0.82 -16.85 -8.60
C LEU A 29 1.27 -18.29 -8.39
N LYS A 30 0.41 -19.17 -7.84
CA LYS A 30 0.77 -20.58 -7.64
C LYS A 30 1.08 -21.33 -8.94
N ARG A 31 0.42 -20.97 -10.04
CA ARG A 31 0.51 -21.69 -11.32
C ARG A 31 1.63 -21.21 -12.23
N TYR A 32 1.87 -19.90 -12.28
CA TYR A 32 2.73 -19.28 -13.29
C TYR A 32 4.00 -18.66 -12.70
N TYR A 33 4.14 -18.62 -11.37
CA TYR A 33 5.37 -18.16 -10.75
C TYR A 33 6.54 -19.06 -11.13
N VAL A 34 7.64 -18.42 -11.53
CA VAL A 34 8.92 -19.07 -11.79
C VAL A 34 9.92 -18.44 -10.87
N ASP A 35 10.55 -19.27 -10.04
CA ASP A 35 11.64 -18.81 -9.17
C ASP A 35 12.86 -18.49 -10.03
N LEU A 36 13.32 -17.24 -9.94
CA LEU A 36 14.48 -16.73 -10.65
C LEU A 36 15.64 -16.41 -9.70
N ALA A 37 15.58 -16.84 -8.44
CA ALA A 37 16.59 -16.55 -7.41
C ALA A 37 18.01 -16.97 -7.84
N GLU A 38 18.14 -18.13 -8.49
CA GLU A 38 19.43 -18.66 -8.98
C GLU A 38 20.14 -17.69 -9.95
N VAL A 39 19.36 -17.00 -10.79
CA VAL A 39 19.90 -16.08 -11.81
C VAL A 39 19.98 -14.65 -11.28
N ARG A 40 19.14 -14.32 -10.29
CA ARG A 40 19.05 -12.98 -9.71
C ARG A 40 20.02 -12.76 -8.57
N ASN A 41 20.56 -13.80 -7.94
CA ASN A 41 21.36 -13.71 -6.71
C ASN A 41 20.66 -12.88 -5.63
N ILE A 42 19.33 -13.00 -5.56
CA ILE A 42 18.47 -12.19 -4.71
C ILE A 42 17.73 -13.15 -3.77
N GLU A 43 18.25 -13.27 -2.56
CA GLU A 43 17.58 -13.83 -1.38
C GLU A 43 16.61 -12.80 -0.74
N SER A 44 16.10 -11.82 -1.50
CA SER A 44 15.45 -10.65 -0.89
C SER A 44 14.17 -10.98 -0.16
N VAL A 45 13.36 -11.91 -0.67
CA VAL A 45 12.08 -12.30 -0.06
C VAL A 45 12.31 -12.99 1.28
N ASP A 46 13.16 -14.02 1.29
CA ASP A 46 13.46 -14.78 2.51
C ASP A 46 14.16 -13.91 3.55
N ARG A 47 14.98 -12.94 3.11
CA ARG A 47 15.61 -11.97 4.00
C ARG A 47 14.60 -11.02 4.65
N VAL A 48 13.55 -10.60 3.95
CA VAL A 48 12.48 -9.78 4.56
C VAL A 48 11.74 -10.58 5.62
N VAL A 49 11.39 -11.84 5.32
CA VAL A 49 10.72 -12.72 6.29
C VAL A 49 11.60 -12.93 7.51
N LEU A 50 12.88 -13.25 7.31
CA LEU A 50 13.85 -13.41 8.39
C LEU A 50 14.02 -12.13 9.23
N GLU A 51 14.11 -10.96 8.59
CA GLU A 51 14.22 -9.69 9.29
C GLU A 51 12.99 -9.39 10.15
N LEU A 52 11.79 -9.77 9.70
CA LEU A 52 10.56 -9.63 10.48
C LEU A 52 10.50 -10.64 11.64
N ASP A 53 10.90 -11.89 11.41
CA ASP A 53 10.92 -12.95 12.43
C ASP A 53 11.89 -12.66 13.58
N LEU A 54 12.96 -11.90 13.31
CA LEU A 54 13.97 -11.52 14.31
C LEU A 54 13.60 -10.27 15.13
N LYS A 55 12.51 -9.57 14.79
CA LYS A 55 12.10 -8.33 15.49
C LYS A 55 11.32 -8.63 16.77
N GLU A 56 11.61 -7.87 17.80
CA GLU A 56 10.86 -7.89 19.06
C GLU A 56 9.64 -6.95 19.03
N PRO A 57 8.63 -7.15 19.90
CA PRO A 57 7.49 -6.25 20.00
C PRO A 57 7.91 -4.78 20.23
N GLY A 58 7.49 -3.89 19.34
CA GLY A 58 7.83 -2.46 19.37
C GLY A 58 9.04 -2.09 18.50
N GLU A 59 9.67 -3.06 17.84
CA GLU A 59 10.65 -2.80 16.79
C GLU A 59 9.97 -2.69 15.42
N PHE A 60 10.40 -1.70 14.63
CA PHE A 60 9.85 -1.43 13.31
C PHE A 60 10.94 -1.57 12.25
N GLY A 61 10.55 -1.74 10.98
CA GLY A 61 11.48 -1.85 9.86
C GLY A 61 10.83 -1.40 8.57
N ALA A 62 11.66 -1.01 7.61
CA ALA A 62 11.23 -0.63 6.27
C ALA A 62 12.20 -1.25 5.25
N VAL A 63 11.64 -1.90 4.23
CA VAL A 63 12.43 -2.54 3.16
C VAL A 63 12.07 -1.92 1.83
N LEU A 64 13.08 -1.54 1.06
CA LEU A 64 12.93 -0.95 -0.27
C LEU A 64 13.27 -1.97 -1.36
N PHE A 65 12.29 -2.30 -2.19
CA PHE A 65 12.50 -3.10 -3.40
C PHE A 65 12.70 -2.18 -4.62
N THR A 66 13.88 -2.24 -5.24
CA THR A 66 14.21 -1.43 -6.43
C THR A 66 14.37 -2.30 -7.67
N GLY A 67 14.17 -1.70 -8.85
CA GLY A 67 14.33 -2.38 -10.14
C GLY A 67 13.44 -1.79 -11.24
N HIS A 68 13.73 -2.13 -12.49
CA HIS A 68 13.01 -1.59 -13.65
C HIS A 68 11.52 -1.96 -13.69
N ARG A 69 10.71 -1.19 -14.41
CA ARG A 69 9.31 -1.54 -14.67
C ARG A 69 9.23 -2.90 -15.36
N GLY A 70 8.30 -3.76 -14.92
CA GLY A 70 8.11 -5.09 -15.48
C GLY A 70 9.10 -6.16 -15.01
N CYS A 71 10.04 -5.88 -14.09
CA CYS A 71 10.95 -6.91 -13.56
C CYS A 71 10.31 -7.87 -12.53
N GLY A 72 9.04 -7.65 -12.17
CA GLY A 72 8.28 -8.54 -11.28
C GLY A 72 8.19 -8.12 -9.80
N LYS A 73 8.61 -6.89 -9.43
CA LYS A 73 8.57 -6.41 -8.02
C LYS A 73 7.22 -6.61 -7.33
N SER A 74 6.13 -6.17 -7.95
CA SER A 74 4.79 -6.30 -7.37
C SER A 74 4.35 -7.75 -7.24
N THR A 75 4.80 -8.64 -8.13
CA THR A 75 4.58 -10.08 -8.02
C THR A 75 5.31 -10.65 -6.80
N GLU A 76 6.57 -10.27 -6.58
CA GLU A 76 7.32 -10.68 -5.37
C GLU A 76 6.69 -10.14 -4.09
N LEU A 77 6.20 -8.89 -4.09
CA LEU A 77 5.47 -8.33 -2.93
C LEU A 77 4.20 -9.12 -2.60
N LYS A 78 3.41 -9.52 -3.60
CA LYS A 78 2.23 -10.38 -3.40
C LYS A 78 2.62 -11.79 -2.91
N ARG A 79 3.79 -12.29 -3.30
CA ARG A 79 4.33 -13.55 -2.77
C ARG A 79 4.73 -13.42 -1.29
N ILE A 80 5.44 -12.36 -0.92
CA ILE A 80 5.79 -12.05 0.48
C ILE A 80 4.52 -11.93 1.32
N GLN A 81 3.53 -11.17 0.82
CA GLN A 81 2.25 -11.01 1.49
C GLN A 81 1.64 -12.38 1.84
N GLY A 82 1.49 -13.27 0.85
CA GLY A 82 0.91 -14.61 1.08
C GLY A 82 1.72 -15.48 2.05
N GLN A 83 3.04 -15.29 2.17
CA GLN A 83 3.86 -15.98 3.16
C GLN A 83 3.64 -15.42 4.58
N LEU A 84 3.54 -14.09 4.71
CA LEU A 84 3.39 -13.40 5.98
C LEU A 84 1.96 -13.48 6.54
N GLU A 85 0.94 -13.65 5.70
CA GLU A 85 -0.48 -13.76 6.10
C GLU A 85 -0.75 -14.89 7.13
N HIS A 86 0.13 -15.89 7.22
CA HIS A 86 0.03 -16.95 8.21
C HIS A 86 0.40 -16.53 9.64
N GLN A 87 1.19 -15.45 9.78
CA GLN A 87 1.74 -15.00 11.06
C GLN A 87 1.34 -13.55 11.40
N TYR A 88 1.07 -12.74 10.37
CA TYR A 88 0.81 -11.31 10.49
C TYR A 88 -0.49 -10.93 9.75
N HIS A 89 -1.14 -9.87 10.23
CA HIS A 89 -2.18 -9.20 9.45
C HIS A 89 -1.52 -8.27 8.43
N THR A 90 -1.49 -8.68 7.16
CA THR A 90 -0.85 -7.91 6.09
C THR A 90 -1.84 -6.98 5.40
N ILE A 91 -1.43 -5.74 5.17
CA ILE A 91 -2.18 -4.75 4.38
C ILE A 91 -1.36 -4.43 3.14
N TYR A 92 -1.92 -4.71 1.97
CA TYR A 92 -1.32 -4.39 0.68
C TYR A 92 -1.99 -3.15 0.09
N ILE A 93 -1.17 -2.19 -0.36
CA ILE A 93 -1.62 -0.87 -0.83
C ILE A 93 -0.99 -0.61 -2.19
N GLU A 94 -1.81 -0.31 -3.20
CA GLU A 94 -1.35 0.20 -4.50
C GLU A 94 -1.44 1.74 -4.46
N ALA A 95 -0.28 2.39 -4.34
CA ALA A 95 -0.24 3.82 -4.07
C ALA A 95 -0.84 4.66 -5.21
N ASP A 96 -0.68 4.25 -6.47
CA ASP A 96 -1.22 4.95 -7.63
C ASP A 96 -2.76 4.90 -7.74
N GLU A 97 -3.43 4.01 -6.99
CA GLU A 97 -4.90 4.03 -6.88
C GLU A 97 -5.39 5.12 -5.90
N GLU A 98 -4.57 5.48 -4.91
CA GLU A 98 -4.96 6.31 -3.77
C GLU A 98 -4.36 7.72 -3.83
N ILE A 99 -3.18 7.90 -4.44
CA ILE A 99 -2.45 9.18 -4.55
C ILE A 99 -2.01 9.48 -5.99
N ASP A 100 -2.03 10.76 -6.36
CA ASP A 100 -1.37 11.22 -7.59
C ASP A 100 0.14 11.25 -7.36
N LEU A 101 0.84 10.21 -7.82
CA LEU A 101 2.28 10.07 -7.64
C LEU A 101 3.11 11.22 -8.22
N ASN A 102 2.56 12.03 -9.14
CA ASN A 102 3.29 13.17 -9.71
C ASN A 102 3.32 14.41 -8.79
N ASP A 103 2.43 14.47 -7.80
CA ASP A 103 2.28 15.59 -6.85
C ASP A 103 2.16 15.10 -5.39
N ALA A 104 2.56 13.84 -5.14
CA ALA A 104 2.43 13.23 -3.83
C ALA A 104 3.46 13.78 -2.84
N ASN A 105 2.99 14.13 -1.64
CA ASN A 105 3.80 14.47 -0.48
C ASN A 105 3.87 13.28 0.50
N TYR A 106 4.87 13.26 1.38
CA TYR A 106 4.98 12.24 2.43
C TYR A 106 3.72 12.19 3.31
N THR A 107 3.04 13.31 3.50
CA THR A 107 1.77 13.41 4.23
C THR A 107 0.68 12.56 3.58
N ASP A 108 0.63 12.51 2.25
CA ASP A 108 -0.35 11.72 1.51
C ASP A 108 -0.10 10.22 1.70
N ILE A 109 1.17 9.81 1.76
CA ILE A 109 1.56 8.42 2.05
C ILE A 109 1.08 8.02 3.46
N TYR A 110 1.35 8.84 4.49
CA TYR A 110 0.88 8.57 5.85
C TYR A 110 -0.64 8.49 5.93
N LEU A 111 -1.32 9.38 5.22
CA LEU A 111 -2.78 9.41 5.15
C LEU A 111 -3.34 8.14 4.53
N VAL A 112 -2.80 7.67 3.40
CA VAL A 112 -3.23 6.41 2.79
C VAL A 112 -3.00 5.22 3.71
N ILE A 113 -1.84 5.14 4.37
CA ILE A 113 -1.55 4.07 5.33
C ILE A 113 -2.59 4.08 6.46
N LEU A 114 -2.89 5.25 7.03
CA LEU A 114 -3.88 5.36 8.09
C LEU A 114 -5.29 4.97 7.61
N HIS A 115 -5.69 5.44 6.43
CA HIS A 115 -6.99 5.11 5.84
C HIS A 115 -7.18 3.61 5.69
N GLN A 116 -6.17 2.93 5.12
CA GLN A 116 -6.25 1.48 4.91
C GLN A 116 -6.18 0.71 6.22
N LEU A 117 -5.38 1.16 7.17
CA LEU A 117 -5.36 0.58 8.51
C LEU A 117 -6.72 0.73 9.22
N GLU A 118 -7.36 1.90 9.13
CA GLU A 118 -8.70 2.13 9.68
C GLU A 118 -9.73 1.16 9.10
N ARG A 119 -9.75 1.05 7.77
CA ARG A 119 -10.66 0.18 7.05
C ARG A 119 -10.47 -1.28 7.44
N GLU A 120 -9.23 -1.74 7.53
CA GLU A 120 -8.92 -3.10 7.94
C GLU A 120 -9.27 -3.38 9.41
N LEU A 121 -8.95 -2.46 10.34
CA LEU A 121 -9.36 -2.60 11.73
C LEU A 121 -10.88 -2.69 11.86
N ARG A 122 -11.62 -1.81 11.18
CA ARG A 122 -13.08 -1.82 11.15
C ARG A 122 -13.63 -3.13 10.60
N ARG A 123 -13.04 -3.65 9.52
CA ARG A 123 -13.41 -4.95 8.93
C ARG A 123 -13.23 -6.10 9.92
N LEU A 124 -12.22 -6.01 10.79
CA LEU A 124 -11.96 -6.96 11.87
C LEU A 124 -12.81 -6.72 13.13
N GLY A 125 -13.66 -5.69 13.15
CA GLY A 125 -14.43 -5.31 14.34
C GLY A 125 -13.57 -4.68 15.44
N MET A 126 -12.39 -4.20 15.09
CA MET A 126 -11.48 -3.49 15.98
C MET A 126 -11.58 -1.98 15.74
N HIS A 127 -11.12 -1.22 16.74
CA HIS A 127 -11.06 0.23 16.67
C HIS A 127 -9.66 0.70 17.02
N PHE A 128 -9.26 1.84 16.46
CA PHE A 128 -8.05 2.52 16.92
C PHE A 128 -8.15 2.85 18.40
N ASP A 129 -7.00 2.75 19.07
CA ASP A 129 -6.86 3.36 20.39
C ASP A 129 -7.18 4.86 20.28
N THR A 130 -8.05 5.33 21.17
CA THR A 130 -8.57 6.70 21.11
C THR A 130 -7.48 7.74 21.36
N LYS A 131 -6.44 7.41 22.15
CA LYS A 131 -5.32 8.32 22.39
C LYS A 131 -4.45 8.43 21.14
N LEU A 132 -4.16 7.30 20.49
CA LEU A 132 -3.41 7.29 19.23
C LEU A 132 -4.12 8.12 18.15
N LEU A 133 -5.43 7.95 18.02
CA LEU A 133 -6.24 8.70 17.06
C LEU A 133 -6.22 10.20 17.36
N HIS A 134 -6.32 10.58 18.65
CA HIS A 134 -6.24 11.98 19.05
C HIS A 134 -4.85 12.58 18.80
N SER A 135 -3.75 11.85 19.11
CA SER A 135 -2.39 12.28 18.80
C SER A 135 -2.18 12.49 17.30
N PHE A 136 -2.73 11.61 16.47
CA PHE A 136 -2.72 11.76 15.02
C PHE A 136 -3.51 13.00 14.57
N GLU A 137 -4.74 13.20 15.07
CA GLU A 137 -5.55 14.37 14.74
C GLU A 137 -4.84 15.69 15.08
N GLN A 138 -4.08 15.73 16.17
CA GLN A 138 -3.28 16.90 16.55
C GLN A 138 -2.12 17.13 15.58
N TRP A 139 -1.29 16.11 15.32
CA TRP A 139 -0.20 16.17 14.35
C TRP A 139 -0.70 16.58 12.96
N PHE A 140 -1.84 16.03 12.53
CA PHE A 140 -2.41 16.32 11.22
C PHE A 140 -2.85 17.79 11.08
N LYS A 141 -3.44 18.36 12.15
CA LYS A 141 -3.78 19.79 12.21
C LYS A 141 -2.54 20.68 12.10
N GLU A 142 -1.46 20.31 12.79
CA GLU A 142 -0.19 21.06 12.74
C GLU A 142 0.37 21.10 11.32
N ILE A 143 0.50 19.94 10.68
CA ILE A 143 1.07 19.84 9.33
C ILE A 143 0.18 20.53 8.28
N THR A 144 -1.14 20.40 8.39
CA THR A 144 -2.06 21.05 7.45
C THR A 144 -2.01 22.57 7.58
N ALA A 145 -1.98 23.08 8.81
CA ALA A 145 -1.85 24.51 9.08
C ALA A 145 -0.51 25.10 8.60
N GLU A 146 0.59 24.35 8.75
CA GLU A 146 1.92 24.75 8.26
C GLU A 146 1.99 24.77 6.71
N SER A 147 1.28 23.85 6.05
CA SER A 147 1.19 23.80 4.59
C SER A 147 0.43 25.00 4.00
N GLU A 148 -0.54 25.56 4.71
CA GLU A 148 -1.26 26.77 4.33
C GLU A 148 -0.41 28.03 4.57
N ALA A 149 0.31 28.07 5.70
CA ALA A 149 1.20 29.19 6.03
C ALA A 149 2.40 29.30 5.06
N THR A 150 2.94 28.17 4.61
CA THR A 150 4.05 28.13 3.64
C THR A 150 3.60 28.59 2.24
N ARG A 151 2.37 28.24 1.83
CA ARG A 151 1.79 28.70 0.55
C ARG A 151 1.56 30.22 0.51
N GLN A 152 1.32 30.86 1.66
CA GLN A 152 1.18 32.32 1.75
C GLN A 152 2.52 33.07 1.64
N PHE A 153 3.65 32.41 1.88
CA PHE A 153 4.97 33.05 1.78
C PHE A 153 5.57 33.07 0.36
N THR A 154 5.00 32.32 -0.60
CA THR A 154 5.55 32.25 -1.98
C THR A 154 4.62 32.77 -3.08
N SER A 155 3.44 33.31 -2.79
CA SER A 155 2.53 33.83 -3.82
C SER A 155 2.49 35.36 -3.90
N ASN A 156 3.52 35.98 -4.45
CA ASN A 156 3.32 37.13 -5.32
C ASN A 156 3.04 36.59 -6.73
N GLY A 157 1.76 36.37 -7.02
CA GLY A 157 1.25 36.03 -8.35
C GLY A 157 1.22 34.54 -8.65
N THR A 158 0.06 33.93 -8.44
CA THR A 158 -0.70 33.01 -9.34
C THR A 158 -1.72 32.27 -8.47
N GLU A 159 -2.95 32.16 -8.98
CA GLU A 159 -4.14 31.66 -8.25
C GLU A 159 -3.95 30.29 -7.58
N PRO A 160 -4.53 30.09 -6.37
CA PRO A 160 -4.47 28.81 -5.68
C PRO A 160 -5.37 27.80 -6.39
N LYS A 161 -4.77 26.77 -7.00
CA LYS A 161 -5.49 25.54 -7.35
C LYS A 161 -5.72 24.76 -6.06
N THR A 162 -6.92 24.92 -5.51
CA THR A 162 -7.37 24.22 -4.32
C THR A 162 -7.41 22.71 -4.54
N SER A 163 -6.98 22.00 -3.51
CA SER A 163 -6.96 20.55 -3.34
C SER A 163 -8.39 19.97 -3.31
N SER A 164 -9.04 19.90 -4.47
CA SER A 164 -10.40 19.37 -4.59
C SER A 164 -10.50 17.86 -4.41
N LYS A 165 -9.39 17.12 -4.49
CA LYS A 165 -9.35 15.65 -4.34
C LYS A 165 -9.18 15.15 -2.91
N THR A 166 -8.55 15.92 -2.03
CA THR A 166 -8.34 15.48 -0.64
C THR A 166 -9.66 15.42 0.13
N SER A 167 -10.60 16.33 -0.10
CA SER A 167 -11.87 16.35 0.64
C SER A 167 -12.80 15.16 0.36
N SER A 168 -12.73 14.51 -0.81
CA SER A 168 -13.64 13.39 -1.15
C SER A 168 -13.27 12.05 -0.52
N ILE A 169 -12.03 11.90 -0.02
CA ILE A 169 -11.54 10.65 0.56
C ILE A 169 -11.93 10.52 2.05
N TRP A 170 -12.33 11.62 2.70
CA TRP A 170 -12.39 11.73 4.17
C TRP A 170 -13.77 12.03 4.76
N GLU A 171 -14.86 11.66 4.09
CA GLU A 171 -16.14 11.52 4.79
C GLU A 171 -16.06 10.32 5.74
N PHE A 172 -15.51 10.52 6.94
CA PHE A 172 -15.62 9.55 8.02
C PHE A 172 -17.11 9.32 8.30
N PRO A 173 -17.65 8.11 8.07
CA PRO A 173 -19.04 7.84 8.39
C PRO A 173 -19.15 7.78 9.92
N ASN A 174 -19.73 8.85 10.46
CA ASN A 174 -19.96 9.17 11.88
C ASN A 174 -18.82 9.89 12.62
N ARG A 175 -18.87 11.23 12.56
CA ARG A 175 -18.72 12.05 13.77
C ARG A 175 -19.78 13.14 13.81
N ASN A 176 -20.94 12.79 14.37
CA ASN A 176 -21.76 13.75 15.08
C ASN A 176 -21.03 14.05 16.40
N LEU A 177 -20.03 14.94 16.35
CA LEU A 177 -19.24 15.37 17.53
C LEU A 177 -19.96 16.42 18.38
N SER A 178 -21.28 16.56 18.24
CA SER A 178 -22.11 17.51 19.00
C SER A 178 -22.71 16.94 20.29
N LEU A 179 -22.33 15.73 20.74
CA LEU A 179 -22.97 15.06 21.88
C LEU A 179 -22.05 14.46 22.96
N LEU A 180 -20.85 14.98 23.14
CA LEU A 180 -20.09 14.73 24.39
C LEU A 180 -19.72 16.08 25.01
N GLY A 181 -20.72 16.67 25.68
CA GLY A 181 -20.51 17.57 26.81
C GLY A 181 -20.37 16.78 28.10
#